data_AF-A0AAX7TDJ9-F1
#
_entry.id   AF-A0AAX7TDJ9-F1
#
_cell.length_a   1.000
_cell.length_b   1.000
_cell.length_c   1.000
_cell.angle_alpha   90.00
_cell.angle_beta   90.00
_cell.angle_gamma   90.00
#
_symmetry.space_group_name_H-M   'P 1'
#
loop_
_entity.id
_entity.type
_entity.pdbx_description
1 polymer ?
#
loop_
_entity_poly.entity_id
_entity_poly.type
_entity_poly.pdbx_seq_one_letter_code
_entity_poly.pdbx_strand_id
1 'polypeptide(L)'
;MFCVDPNEELDVTATQLANRQDESEQSRKKLIDLSREFKKNTPEVRKSDIHRRIDALSKRSKEAEAAFLNVYKKIIDVPDPVPVLELAQQLQLKLQRMHDIETENTKLRETLEDYNKEFAEVKNQEVTIKALKEKIREYEQSLKNQAENLAQEKQLQLHNDYAEKERNLRHRIFPERFSFSFSFQRAEAAQREAESVREQLSLSNQSQQLSSPAKADPNTEQLEEVASHSNLEAELRAKERETAQLVEDVQRLQASLTKLRETTSSQISQLEQQLSSKSKVLKELEEKLQKQADYEEDSSKPLEVLLLERNRSLQSESAALRIANTELSGRYSELQVEFAAAVRTSAEQKELILKLEHDLSTVQAMSSLPRPDADGSEVSNMGNIPEPIKEASATFIGSGVSAQPELPQGQMDSLLSIISSQRERFRSRNQELEAESRSMQQTMQALQNELDSLRADNIKLYEKIKFLQSYPGRAGGSDDTVMRYSSQYEERLDPFASFSKRERQRRYLSLSPWDKATLGLGRVILSNKMARTIAFFYTLFLHCLVFLVLYKTAWSESIGRDCSAFCAKKYADHIHRFHENDPNL
;
A
#
# COMPACT_ATOMS: atom_id res chain seq x y z
N MET A 1 9.51 57.06 16.30
CA MET A 1 8.92 58.38 16.00
C MET A 1 9.18 59.24 17.23
N PHE A 2 9.85 60.39 17.08
CA PHE A 2 10.17 61.23 18.24
C PHE A 2 8.88 61.85 18.78
N CYS A 3 8.44 61.42 19.96
CA CYS A 3 7.47 62.16 20.73
C CYS A 3 8.21 63.34 21.36
N VAL A 4 8.08 64.53 20.76
CA VAL A 4 8.27 65.78 21.51
C VAL A 4 7.20 65.75 22.59
N ASP A 5 7.62 65.82 23.86
CA ASP A 5 6.69 65.74 24.97
C ASP A 5 5.84 67.02 24.97
N PRO A 6 4.51 66.97 24.69
CA PRO A 6 3.73 68.20 24.48
C PRO A 6 3.67 69.07 25.74
N ASN A 7 3.93 68.46 26.90
CA ASN A 7 4.06 69.16 28.18
C ASN A 7 5.34 70.01 28.24
N GLU A 8 6.46 69.63 27.61
CA GLU A 8 7.72 70.39 27.71
C GLU A 8 7.59 71.78 27.07
N GLU A 9 7.03 71.88 25.86
CA GLU A 9 6.76 73.17 25.22
C GLU A 9 5.72 74.00 25.98
N LEU A 10 4.74 73.33 26.62
CA LEU A 10 3.68 73.96 27.38
C LEU A 10 4.17 74.49 28.73
N ASP A 11 5.07 73.77 29.41
CA ASP A 11 5.77 74.13 30.65
C ASP A 11 6.69 75.33 30.43
N VAL A 12 7.46 75.33 29.34
CA VAL A 12 8.28 76.46 28.91
C VAL A 12 7.41 77.69 28.65
N THR A 13 6.28 77.51 27.95
CA THR A 13 5.33 78.60 27.66
C THR A 13 4.68 79.14 28.94
N ALA A 14 4.25 78.28 29.87
CA ALA A 14 3.68 78.68 31.15
C ALA A 14 4.68 79.44 32.03
N THR A 15 5.93 78.98 32.09
CA THR A 15 7.03 79.62 32.82
C THR A 15 7.35 81.00 32.23
N GLN A 16 7.45 81.11 30.89
CA GLN A 16 7.63 82.40 30.22
C GLN A 16 6.45 83.34 30.46
N LEU A 17 5.22 82.83 30.51
CA LEU A 17 4.03 83.64 30.77
C LEU A 17 4.04 84.22 32.20
N ALA A 18 4.40 83.40 33.20
CA ALA A 18 4.54 83.85 34.58
C ALA A 18 5.61 84.96 34.72
N ASN A 19 6.79 84.77 34.13
CA ASN A 19 7.85 85.80 34.11
C ASN A 19 7.37 87.11 33.46
N ARG A 20 6.61 87.01 32.35
CA ARG A 20 6.03 88.18 31.67
C ARG A 20 4.92 88.87 32.46
N GLN A 21 4.21 88.16 33.34
CA GLN A 21 3.27 88.79 34.27
C GLN A 21 4.01 89.72 35.24
N ASP A 22 5.08 89.23 35.87
CA ASP A 22 5.87 90.03 36.82
C ASP A 22 6.50 91.27 36.14
N GLU A 23 7.04 91.12 34.93
CA GLU A 23 7.55 92.24 34.13
C GLU A 23 6.44 93.24 33.75
N SER A 24 5.25 92.77 33.40
CA SER A 24 4.07 93.57 33.07
C SER A 24 3.57 94.35 34.29
N GLU A 25 3.54 93.75 35.47
CA GLU A 25 3.18 94.44 36.72
C GLU A 25 4.22 95.49 37.13
N GLN A 26 5.51 95.17 37.04
CA GLN A 26 6.58 96.11 37.34
C GLN A 26 6.60 97.28 36.36
N SER A 27 6.41 97.04 35.07
CA SER A 27 6.34 98.10 34.05
C SER A 27 5.07 98.96 34.19
N ARG A 28 3.91 98.35 34.50
CA ARG A 28 2.69 99.10 34.85
C ARG A 28 2.88 99.97 36.09
N LYS A 29 3.56 99.47 37.13
CA LYS A 29 3.89 100.25 38.34
C LYS A 29 4.81 101.43 38.01
N LYS A 30 5.91 101.20 37.28
CA LYS A 30 6.82 102.26 36.79
C LYS A 30 6.07 103.30 35.95
N LEU A 31 5.16 102.89 35.08
CA LEU A 31 4.37 103.79 34.23
C LEU A 31 3.34 104.60 35.03
N ILE A 32 2.75 104.04 36.09
CA ILE A 32 1.92 104.78 37.05
C ILE A 32 2.75 105.81 37.82
N ASP A 33 3.94 105.46 38.29
CA ASP A 33 4.80 106.36 39.05
C ASP A 33 5.35 107.50 38.17
N LEU A 34 5.83 107.20 36.96
CA LEU A 34 6.18 108.22 35.94
C LEU A 34 4.98 109.10 35.58
N SER A 35 3.78 108.54 35.50
CA SER A 35 2.54 109.32 35.25
C SER A 35 2.20 110.25 36.41
N ARG A 36 2.43 109.84 37.68
CA ARG A 36 2.29 110.72 38.86
C ARG A 36 3.31 111.86 38.85
N GLU A 37 4.55 111.58 38.48
CA GLU A 37 5.61 112.59 38.37
C GLU A 37 5.30 113.58 37.23
N PHE A 38 4.87 113.08 36.07
CA PHE A 38 4.43 113.90 34.94
C PHE A 38 3.15 114.71 35.24
N LYS A 39 2.24 114.18 36.09
CA LYS A 39 1.05 114.89 36.57
C LYS A 39 1.40 116.13 37.41
N LYS A 40 2.57 116.16 38.05
CA LYS A 40 3.05 117.32 38.82
C LYS A 40 3.40 118.54 37.95
N ASN A 41 3.67 118.33 36.66
CA ASN A 41 4.32 119.34 35.80
C ASN A 41 3.47 119.85 34.61
N THR A 42 2.23 119.39 34.38
CA THR A 42 1.41 119.90 33.25
C THR A 42 -0.11 119.64 33.41
N PRO A 43 -0.99 120.66 33.17
CA PRO A 43 -2.44 120.46 33.11
C PRO A 43 -2.93 119.64 31.88
N GLU A 44 -4.24 119.42 31.81
CA GLU A 44 -4.97 118.38 31.03
C GLU A 44 -4.96 118.56 29.47
N VAL A 45 -5.37 117.62 28.59
CA VAL A 45 -6.68 116.92 28.50
C VAL A 45 -6.66 115.45 28.01
N ARG A 46 -5.58 114.92 27.40
CA ARG A 46 -5.60 113.56 26.78
C ARG A 46 -5.18 112.39 27.69
N LYS A 47 -5.27 112.53 29.02
CA LYS A 47 -4.63 111.61 29.99
C LYS A 47 -5.55 110.50 30.53
N SER A 48 -6.84 110.76 30.74
CA SER A 48 -7.80 109.80 31.33
C SER A 48 -8.03 108.57 30.45
N ASP A 49 -8.29 108.78 29.16
CA ASP A 49 -8.64 107.71 28.23
C ASP A 49 -7.49 106.75 27.93
N ILE A 50 -6.25 107.26 27.96
CA ILE A 50 -5.04 106.45 27.80
C ILE A 50 -4.88 105.50 29.00
N HIS A 51 -4.99 105.99 30.24
CA HIS A 51 -4.95 105.13 31.43
C HIS A 51 -6.09 104.10 31.40
N ARG A 52 -7.33 104.51 31.11
CA ARG A 52 -8.47 103.61 30.99
C ARG A 52 -8.25 102.51 29.95
N ARG A 53 -7.59 102.81 28.83
CA ARG A 53 -7.27 101.84 27.78
C ARG A 53 -6.10 100.92 28.14
N ILE A 54 -5.09 101.43 28.87
CA ILE A 54 -4.00 100.63 29.44
C ILE A 54 -4.55 99.67 30.50
N ASP A 55 -5.44 100.13 31.38
CA ASP A 55 -6.06 99.28 32.41
C ASP A 55 -6.99 98.23 31.79
N ALA A 56 -7.77 98.58 30.76
CA ALA A 56 -8.59 97.62 30.02
C ALA A 56 -7.75 96.55 29.30
N LEU A 57 -6.62 96.95 28.68
CA LEU A 57 -5.68 96.02 28.04
C LEU A 57 -4.99 95.12 29.08
N SER A 58 -4.54 95.70 30.20
CA SER A 58 -3.94 94.96 31.32
C SER A 58 -4.90 93.95 31.93
N LYS A 59 -6.17 94.33 32.10
CA LYS A 59 -7.23 93.43 32.58
C LYS A 59 -7.45 92.27 31.61
N ARG A 60 -7.57 92.55 30.30
CA ARG A 60 -7.73 91.51 29.27
C ARG A 60 -6.53 90.56 29.20
N SER A 61 -5.31 91.07 29.37
CA SER A 61 -4.09 90.25 29.45
C SER A 61 -4.17 89.27 30.61
N LYS A 62 -4.45 89.78 31.81
CA LYS A 62 -4.61 88.97 33.03
C LYS A 62 -5.73 87.92 32.94
N GLU A 63 -6.85 88.25 32.32
CA GLU A 63 -7.95 87.30 32.10
C GLU A 63 -7.54 86.18 31.12
N ALA A 64 -6.80 86.51 30.05
CA ALA A 64 -6.28 85.52 29.11
C ALA A 64 -5.18 84.63 29.71
N GLU A 65 -4.26 85.22 30.49
CA GLU A 65 -3.20 84.51 31.20
C GLU A 65 -3.77 83.57 32.26
N ALA A 66 -4.75 84.01 33.05
CA ALA A 66 -5.43 83.19 34.04
C ALA A 66 -6.23 82.04 33.39
N ALA A 67 -6.83 82.27 32.22
CA ALA A 67 -7.49 81.21 31.45
C ALA A 67 -6.48 80.18 30.94
N PHE A 68 -5.34 80.62 30.40
CA PHE A 68 -4.25 79.73 29.97
C PHE A 68 -3.72 78.88 31.13
N LEU A 69 -3.39 79.49 32.27
CA LEU A 69 -2.86 78.77 33.45
C LEU A 69 -3.87 77.77 34.05
N ASN A 70 -5.18 78.05 33.95
CA ASN A 70 -6.23 77.11 34.37
C ASN A 70 -6.29 75.87 33.45
N VAL A 71 -6.18 76.07 32.13
CA VAL A 71 -6.12 74.97 31.15
C VAL A 71 -4.83 74.18 31.29
N TYR A 72 -3.68 74.86 31.38
CA TYR A 72 -2.37 74.27 31.63
C TYR A 72 -2.38 73.36 32.87
N LYS A 73 -2.87 73.87 34.01
CA LYS A 73 -2.98 73.09 35.25
C LYS A 73 -3.81 71.82 35.05
N LYS A 74 -4.94 71.90 34.33
CA LYS A 74 -5.79 70.74 34.05
C LYS A 74 -5.16 69.72 33.12
N ILE A 75 -4.14 70.09 32.34
CA ILE A 75 -3.43 69.18 31.43
C ILE A 75 -2.29 68.48 32.17
N ILE A 76 -1.49 69.20 32.97
CA ILE A 76 -0.40 68.61 33.76
C ILE A 76 -0.90 67.73 34.92
N ASP A 77 -2.11 67.99 35.45
CA ASP A 77 -2.77 67.14 36.46
C ASP A 77 -3.32 65.81 35.86
N VAL A 78 -3.24 65.57 34.53
CA VAL A 78 -3.68 64.31 33.90
C VAL A 78 -2.60 63.23 34.05
N PRO A 79 -2.92 62.06 34.62
CA PRO A 79 -1.95 60.96 34.70
C PRO A 79 -1.65 60.39 33.31
N ASP A 80 -0.40 59.95 33.13
CA ASP A 80 0.07 59.30 31.89
C ASP A 80 -0.87 58.14 31.47
N PRO A 81 -1.43 58.16 30.23
CA PRO A 81 -2.29 57.09 29.74
C PRO A 81 -1.53 55.81 29.37
N VAL A 82 -0.21 55.84 29.15
CA VAL A 82 0.56 54.70 28.64
C VAL A 82 0.42 53.44 29.52
N PRO A 83 0.59 53.48 30.86
CA PRO A 83 0.45 52.28 31.71
C PRO A 83 -0.96 51.65 31.66
N VAL A 84 -2.00 52.48 31.48
CA VAL A 84 -3.39 52.01 31.36
C VAL A 84 -3.62 51.33 30.01
N LEU A 85 -3.04 51.90 28.93
CA LEU A 85 -3.11 51.33 27.59
C LEU A 85 -2.31 50.03 27.48
N GLU A 86 -1.13 49.94 28.09
CA GLU A 86 -0.35 48.69 28.19
C GLU A 86 -1.12 47.59 28.93
N LEU A 87 -1.75 47.92 30.07
CA LEU A 87 -2.58 46.96 30.81
C LEU A 87 -3.79 46.50 29.98
N ALA A 88 -4.45 47.41 29.27
CA ALA A 88 -5.55 47.08 28.36
C ALA A 88 -5.09 46.17 27.20
N GLN A 89 -3.91 46.41 26.62
CA GLN A 89 -3.32 45.57 25.59
C GLN A 89 -2.99 44.16 26.13
N GLN A 90 -2.42 44.06 27.33
CA GLN A 90 -2.16 42.77 27.97
C GLN A 90 -3.44 41.98 28.28
N LEU A 91 -4.51 42.66 28.70
CA LEU A 91 -5.83 42.05 28.92
C LEU A 91 -6.43 41.55 27.59
N GLN A 92 -6.35 42.34 26.52
CA GLN A 92 -6.81 41.94 25.19
C GLN A 92 -6.07 40.69 24.68
N LEU A 93 -4.75 40.62 24.84
CA LEU A 93 -3.95 39.45 24.47
C LEU A 93 -4.30 38.20 25.30
N LYS A 94 -4.61 38.36 26.59
CA LYS A 94 -5.09 37.24 27.44
C LYS A 94 -6.48 36.76 27.01
N LEU A 95 -7.38 37.68 26.68
CA LEU A 95 -8.73 37.35 26.22
C LEU A 95 -8.70 36.62 24.87
N GLN A 96 -7.84 37.05 23.93
CA GLN A 96 -7.64 36.36 22.67
C GLN A 96 -7.14 34.91 22.89
N ARG A 97 -6.10 34.71 23.71
CA ARG A 97 -5.60 33.36 24.03
C ARG A 97 -6.65 32.48 24.72
N MET A 98 -7.48 33.07 25.59
CA MET A 98 -8.58 32.35 26.24
C MET A 98 -9.60 31.86 25.19
N HIS A 99 -9.95 32.71 24.23
CA HIS A 99 -10.85 32.34 23.13
C HIS A 99 -10.24 31.26 22.23
N ASP A 100 -8.95 31.38 21.87
CA ASP A 100 -8.25 30.36 21.08
C ASP A 100 -8.32 28.98 21.78
N ILE A 101 -7.98 28.93 23.08
CA ILE A 101 -8.05 27.71 23.92
C ILE A 101 -9.49 27.19 24.03
N GLU A 102 -10.49 28.08 24.15
CA GLU A 102 -11.90 27.68 24.19
C GLU A 102 -12.34 27.01 22.88
N THR A 103 -11.96 27.57 21.72
CA THR A 103 -12.25 26.95 20.41
C THR A 103 -11.46 25.67 20.13
N GLU A 104 -10.27 25.51 20.73
CA GLU A 104 -9.54 24.25 20.72
C GLU A 104 -10.25 23.21 21.60
N ASN A 105 -10.74 23.61 22.78
CA ASN A 105 -11.44 22.71 23.69
C ASN A 105 -12.78 22.22 23.10
N THR A 106 -13.52 23.06 22.36
CA THR A 106 -14.73 22.61 21.66
C THR A 106 -14.41 21.60 20.55
N LYS A 107 -13.42 21.89 19.68
CA LYS A 107 -12.97 20.95 18.64
C LYS A 107 -12.49 19.62 19.21
N LEU A 108 -11.73 19.65 20.32
CA LEU A 108 -11.28 18.43 21.00
C LEU A 108 -12.48 17.62 21.53
N ARG A 109 -13.52 18.27 22.08
CA ARG A 109 -14.75 17.57 22.50
C ARG A 109 -15.51 16.96 21.33
N GLU A 110 -15.63 17.68 20.21
CA GLU A 110 -16.26 17.18 18.98
C GLU A 110 -15.52 15.94 18.46
N THR A 111 -14.18 16.01 18.32
CA THR A 111 -13.38 14.85 17.89
C THR A 111 -13.47 13.66 18.86
N LEU A 112 -13.54 13.90 20.17
CA LEU A 112 -13.78 12.84 21.15
C LEU A 112 -15.19 12.24 21.03
N GLU A 113 -16.21 13.03 20.72
CA GLU A 113 -17.56 12.52 20.48
C GLU A 113 -17.60 11.63 19.23
N ASP A 114 -16.93 12.05 18.16
CA ASP A 114 -16.85 11.28 16.91
C ASP A 114 -16.06 9.98 17.08
N TYR A 115 -14.92 9.99 17.77
CA TYR A 115 -14.22 8.74 18.12
C TYR A 115 -15.07 7.81 19.00
N ASN A 116 -15.92 8.34 19.89
CA ASN A 116 -16.84 7.51 20.67
C ASN A 116 -17.96 6.90 19.80
N LYS A 117 -18.43 7.61 18.75
CA LYS A 117 -19.38 7.06 17.77
C LYS A 117 -18.74 5.95 16.95
N GLU A 118 -17.55 6.18 16.39
CA GLU A 118 -16.78 5.16 15.64
C GLU A 118 -16.53 3.91 16.51
N PHE A 119 -16.14 4.09 17.77
CA PHE A 119 -15.94 2.98 18.71
C PHE A 119 -17.23 2.18 18.97
N ALA A 120 -18.38 2.85 19.07
CA ALA A 120 -19.68 2.19 19.23
C ALA A 120 -20.08 1.40 17.97
N GLU A 121 -19.80 1.92 16.77
CA GLU A 121 -20.03 1.22 15.50
C GLU A 121 -19.13 -0.02 15.36
N VAL A 122 -17.83 0.10 15.64
CA VAL A 122 -16.89 -1.03 15.63
C VAL A 122 -17.32 -2.12 16.62
N LYS A 123 -17.77 -1.74 17.82
CA LYS A 123 -18.30 -2.68 18.82
C LYS A 123 -19.57 -3.41 18.33
N ASN A 124 -20.44 -2.74 17.57
CA ASN A 124 -21.61 -3.37 16.95
C ASN A 124 -21.19 -4.35 15.83
N GLN A 125 -20.23 -3.96 14.99
CA GLN A 125 -19.65 -4.84 13.98
C GLN A 125 -19.02 -6.10 14.61
N GLU A 126 -18.37 -5.98 15.78
CA GLU A 126 -17.82 -7.14 16.51
C GLU A 126 -18.90 -8.15 16.92
N VAL A 127 -20.09 -7.70 17.32
CA VAL A 127 -21.25 -8.59 17.62
C VAL A 127 -21.71 -9.31 16.35
N THR A 128 -21.78 -8.60 15.23
CA THR A 128 -22.15 -9.19 13.93
C THR A 128 -21.12 -10.22 13.47
N ILE A 129 -19.83 -9.93 13.62
CA ILE A 129 -18.73 -10.85 13.31
C ILE A 129 -18.80 -12.11 14.20
N LYS A 130 -19.12 -11.97 15.50
CA LYS A 130 -19.33 -13.11 16.41
C LYS A 130 -20.50 -14.00 15.95
N ALA A 131 -21.64 -13.39 15.60
CA ALA A 131 -22.79 -14.13 15.09
C ALA A 131 -22.51 -14.85 13.75
N LEU A 132 -21.76 -14.22 12.84
CA LEU A 132 -21.35 -14.84 11.57
C LEU A 132 -20.35 -15.98 11.78
N LYS A 133 -19.38 -15.82 12.69
CA LYS A 133 -18.43 -16.90 13.06
C LYS A 133 -19.14 -18.11 13.65
N GLU A 134 -20.17 -17.90 14.46
CA GLU A 134 -20.92 -19.02 15.05
C GLU A 134 -21.75 -19.75 14.00
N LYS A 135 -22.42 -19.04 13.07
CA LYS A 135 -23.06 -19.67 11.91
C LYS A 135 -22.09 -20.48 11.04
N ILE A 136 -20.86 -20.01 10.86
CA ILE A 136 -19.84 -20.77 10.13
C ILE A 136 -19.52 -22.08 10.87
N ARG A 137 -19.34 -22.06 12.19
CA ARG A 137 -19.17 -23.29 12.99
C ARG A 137 -20.36 -24.24 12.89
N GLU A 138 -21.58 -23.72 12.98
CA GLU A 138 -22.80 -24.51 12.83
C GLU A 138 -22.84 -25.23 11.47
N TYR A 139 -22.50 -24.54 10.38
CA TYR A 139 -22.42 -25.14 9.04
C TYR A 139 -21.26 -26.13 8.90
N GLU A 140 -20.07 -25.82 9.42
CA GLU A 140 -18.91 -26.73 9.42
C GLU A 140 -19.20 -28.01 10.20
N GLN A 141 -19.82 -27.91 11.37
CA GLN A 141 -20.19 -29.07 12.18
C GLN A 141 -21.33 -29.88 11.55
N SER A 142 -22.31 -29.21 10.93
CA SER A 142 -23.37 -29.88 10.16
C SER A 142 -22.79 -30.67 8.97
N LEU A 143 -21.87 -30.08 8.20
CA LEU A 143 -21.15 -30.73 7.11
C LEU A 143 -20.29 -31.90 7.60
N LYS A 144 -19.57 -31.74 8.71
CA LYS A 144 -18.77 -32.82 9.31
C LYS A 144 -19.67 -34.00 9.73
N ASN A 145 -20.76 -33.75 10.45
CA ASN A 145 -21.73 -34.77 10.84
C ASN A 145 -22.34 -35.46 9.61
N GLN A 146 -22.65 -34.72 8.55
CA GLN A 146 -23.18 -35.29 7.31
C GLN A 146 -22.14 -36.19 6.60
N ALA A 147 -20.88 -35.78 6.56
CA ALA A 147 -19.79 -36.57 6.00
C ALA A 147 -19.51 -37.85 6.82
N GLU A 148 -19.51 -37.75 8.16
CA GLU A 148 -19.35 -38.90 9.05
C GLU A 148 -20.50 -39.90 8.91
N ASN A 149 -21.75 -39.43 8.90
CA ASN A 149 -22.91 -40.30 8.68
C ASN A 149 -22.84 -41.02 7.32
N LEU A 150 -22.46 -40.32 6.25
CA LEU A 150 -22.38 -40.90 4.90
C LEU A 150 -21.18 -41.85 4.75
N ALA A 151 -20.08 -41.60 5.46
CA ALA A 151 -18.95 -42.52 5.56
C ALA A 151 -19.32 -43.80 6.34
N GLN A 152 -20.01 -43.66 7.48
CA GLN A 152 -20.52 -44.80 8.26
C GLN A 152 -21.51 -45.64 7.44
N GLU A 153 -22.46 -45.01 6.75
CA GLU A 153 -23.40 -45.71 5.85
C GLU A 153 -22.66 -46.50 4.77
N LYS A 154 -21.65 -45.90 4.13
CA LYS A 154 -20.84 -46.58 3.11
C LYS A 154 -19.99 -47.73 3.66
N GLN A 155 -19.44 -47.57 4.87
CA GLN A 155 -18.70 -48.64 5.56
C GLN A 155 -19.63 -49.82 5.90
N LEU A 156 -20.86 -49.53 6.33
CA LEU A 156 -21.87 -50.53 6.68
C LEU A 156 -22.41 -51.25 5.42
N GLN A 157 -22.61 -50.52 4.31
CA GLN A 157 -22.90 -51.11 3.00
C GLN A 157 -21.79 -52.04 2.53
N LEU A 158 -20.53 -51.59 2.55
CA LEU A 158 -19.38 -52.43 2.17
C LEU A 158 -19.26 -53.67 3.05
N HIS A 159 -19.45 -53.55 4.36
CA HIS A 159 -19.44 -54.68 5.28
C HIS A 159 -20.51 -55.72 4.92
N ASN A 160 -21.74 -55.29 4.63
CA ASN A 160 -22.83 -56.17 4.22
C ASN A 160 -22.53 -56.84 2.86
N ASP A 161 -22.07 -56.09 1.87
CA ASP A 161 -21.65 -56.61 0.55
C ASP A 161 -20.56 -57.69 0.67
N TYR A 162 -19.58 -57.48 1.54
CA TYR A 162 -18.51 -58.46 1.79
C TYR A 162 -19.04 -59.70 2.51
N ALA A 163 -19.88 -59.54 3.55
CA ALA A 163 -20.49 -60.66 4.27
C ALA A 163 -21.42 -61.49 3.37
N GLU A 164 -22.17 -60.86 2.46
CA GLU A 164 -23.01 -61.56 1.48
C GLU A 164 -22.16 -62.29 0.44
N LYS A 165 -21.12 -61.66 -0.10
CA LYS A 165 -20.15 -62.32 -1.00
C LYS A 165 -19.49 -63.52 -0.32
N GLU A 166 -19.10 -63.40 0.95
CA GLU A 166 -18.51 -64.51 1.70
C GLU A 166 -19.51 -65.67 1.88
N ARG A 167 -20.78 -65.38 2.25
CA ARG A 167 -21.85 -66.38 2.31
C ARG A 167 -22.07 -67.06 0.96
N ASN A 168 -22.10 -66.31 -0.13
CA ASN A 168 -22.27 -66.83 -1.49
C ASN A 168 -21.07 -67.70 -1.93
N LEU A 169 -19.83 -67.31 -1.61
CA LEU A 169 -18.64 -68.15 -1.84
C LEU A 169 -18.70 -69.45 -1.01
N ARG A 170 -19.01 -69.35 0.29
CA ARG A 170 -19.19 -70.53 1.17
C ARG A 170 -20.27 -71.47 0.61
N HIS A 171 -21.40 -70.94 0.16
CA HIS A 171 -22.51 -71.73 -0.39
C HIS A 171 -22.17 -72.41 -1.73
N ARG A 172 -21.30 -71.82 -2.56
CA ARG A 172 -20.79 -72.45 -3.79
C ARG A 172 -19.72 -73.52 -3.52
N ILE A 173 -18.78 -73.24 -2.62
CA ILE A 173 -17.66 -74.14 -2.29
C ILE A 173 -18.14 -75.37 -1.49
N PHE A 174 -19.17 -75.22 -0.65
CA PHE A 174 -19.68 -76.29 0.20
C PHE A 174 -20.12 -77.56 -0.57
N PRO A 175 -21.01 -77.50 -1.58
CA PRO A 175 -21.43 -78.69 -2.32
C PRO A 175 -20.31 -79.29 -3.17
N GLU A 176 -19.41 -78.48 -3.77
CA GLU A 176 -18.23 -79.00 -4.48
C GLU A 176 -17.29 -79.76 -3.54
N ARG A 177 -16.97 -79.17 -2.39
CA ARG A 177 -16.12 -79.80 -1.36
C ARG A 177 -16.76 -81.05 -0.77
N PHE A 178 -18.08 -81.05 -0.56
CA PHE A 178 -18.83 -82.22 -0.08
C PHE A 178 -18.84 -83.34 -1.12
N SER A 179 -19.11 -83.01 -2.40
CA SER A 179 -19.07 -83.95 -3.52
C SER A 179 -17.68 -84.55 -3.71
N PHE A 180 -16.63 -83.73 -3.65
CA PHE A 180 -15.23 -84.18 -3.71
C PHE A 180 -14.87 -85.10 -2.54
N SER A 181 -15.28 -84.77 -1.31
CA SER A 181 -15.03 -85.64 -0.15
C SER A 181 -15.73 -87.00 -0.30
N PHE A 182 -16.95 -87.01 -0.84
CA PHE A 182 -17.73 -88.23 -1.06
C PHE A 182 -17.16 -89.10 -2.20
N SER A 183 -16.75 -88.48 -3.31
CA SER A 183 -16.11 -89.20 -4.42
C SER A 183 -14.72 -89.71 -4.05
N PHE A 184 -13.95 -88.95 -3.26
CA PHE A 184 -12.67 -89.39 -2.69
C PHE A 184 -12.85 -90.62 -1.79
N GLN A 185 -13.80 -90.59 -0.85
CA GLN A 185 -14.08 -91.72 0.03
C GLN A 185 -14.56 -92.97 -0.73
N ARG A 186 -15.33 -92.79 -1.81
CA ARG A 186 -15.73 -93.89 -2.70
C ARG A 186 -14.55 -94.46 -3.49
N ALA A 187 -13.63 -93.61 -3.96
CA ALA A 187 -12.42 -94.03 -4.67
C ALA A 187 -11.47 -94.80 -3.73
N GLU A 188 -11.30 -94.33 -2.49
CA GLU A 188 -10.51 -95.02 -1.47
C GLU A 188 -11.09 -96.40 -1.11
N ALA A 189 -12.42 -96.50 -0.98
CA ALA A 189 -13.08 -97.79 -0.77
C ALA A 189 -12.86 -98.77 -1.93
N ALA A 190 -13.03 -98.31 -3.17
CA ALA A 190 -12.78 -99.11 -4.37
C ALA A 190 -11.31 -99.52 -4.52
N GLN A 191 -10.36 -98.67 -4.09
CA GLN A 191 -8.94 -99.02 -4.07
C GLN A 191 -8.65 -100.16 -3.09
N ARG A 192 -9.16 -100.10 -1.86
CA ARG A 192 -8.98 -101.20 -0.88
C ARG A 192 -9.62 -102.51 -1.36
N GLU A 193 -10.75 -102.43 -2.04
CA GLU A 193 -11.42 -103.59 -2.63
C GLU A 193 -10.59 -104.20 -3.77
N ALA A 194 -10.00 -103.37 -4.64
CA ALA A 194 -9.07 -103.82 -5.68
C ALA A 194 -7.76 -104.40 -5.12
N GLU A 195 -7.22 -103.83 -4.05
CA GLU A 195 -6.05 -104.35 -3.32
C GLU A 195 -6.35 -105.73 -2.70
N SER A 196 -7.51 -105.89 -2.04
CA SER A 196 -8.01 -107.16 -1.52
C SER A 196 -8.15 -108.24 -2.61
N VAL A 197 -8.79 -107.93 -3.74
CA VAL A 197 -8.95 -108.86 -4.87
C VAL A 197 -7.59 -109.23 -5.48
N ARG A 198 -6.64 -108.29 -5.55
CA ARG A 198 -5.28 -108.55 -6.01
C ARG A 198 -4.52 -109.47 -5.06
N GLU A 199 -4.72 -109.32 -3.75
CA GLU A 199 -4.15 -110.21 -2.73
C GLU A 199 -4.73 -111.63 -2.86
N GLN A 200 -6.05 -111.77 -3.00
CA GLN A 200 -6.71 -113.06 -3.25
C GLN A 200 -6.24 -113.75 -4.55
N LEU A 201 -6.09 -112.99 -5.64
CA LEU A 201 -5.54 -113.50 -6.90
C LEU A 201 -4.09 -113.97 -6.75
N SER A 202 -3.28 -113.28 -5.94
CA SER A 202 -1.90 -113.72 -5.68
C SER A 202 -1.84 -115.06 -4.93
N LEU A 203 -2.71 -115.26 -3.93
CA LEU A 203 -2.85 -116.51 -3.18
C LEU A 203 -3.38 -117.65 -4.05
N SER A 204 -4.33 -117.35 -4.96
CA SER A 204 -4.89 -118.34 -5.90
C SER A 204 -3.85 -118.76 -6.95
N ASN A 205 -3.09 -117.82 -7.53
CA ASN A 205 -1.99 -118.15 -8.44
C ASN A 205 -0.90 -118.99 -7.77
N GLN A 206 -0.56 -118.70 -6.52
CA GLN A 206 0.39 -119.49 -5.74
C GLN A 206 -0.12 -120.92 -5.45
N SER A 207 -1.45 -121.11 -5.43
CA SER A 207 -2.09 -122.43 -5.28
C SER A 207 -2.16 -123.24 -6.58
N GLN A 208 -2.15 -122.59 -7.76
CA GLN A 208 -2.23 -123.27 -9.07
C GLN A 208 -0.89 -123.81 -9.59
N GLN A 209 0.25 -123.44 -9.01
CA GLN A 209 1.58 -123.92 -9.44
C GLN A 209 1.95 -125.35 -8.97
N LEU A 210 1.03 -126.09 -8.35
CA LEU A 210 1.30 -127.38 -7.68
C LEU A 210 0.65 -128.63 -8.32
N SER A 211 0.04 -128.53 -9.51
CA SER A 211 -0.50 -129.68 -10.25
C SER A 211 0.06 -129.81 -11.67
N SER A 212 0.48 -131.02 -12.03
CA SER A 212 1.09 -131.38 -13.33
C SER A 212 0.26 -132.44 -14.08
N PRO A 213 0.46 -132.64 -15.40
CA PRO A 213 -0.66 -132.98 -16.31
C PRO A 213 -0.65 -134.41 -16.91
N ALA A 214 -1.52 -134.61 -17.93
CA ALA A 214 -1.76 -135.78 -18.81
C ALA A 214 -2.84 -136.77 -18.29
N LYS A 215 -3.82 -137.31 -19.05
CA LYS A 215 -4.00 -137.72 -20.48
C LYS A 215 -5.52 -137.64 -20.86
N ALA A 216 -6.05 -137.81 -22.08
CA ALA A 216 -5.54 -138.02 -23.45
C ALA A 216 -6.70 -137.90 -24.51
N ASP A 217 -6.36 -137.55 -25.76
CA ASP A 217 -6.71 -138.20 -27.08
C ASP A 217 -8.12 -138.81 -27.36
N PRO A 218 -8.60 -138.89 -28.62
CA PRO A 218 -8.67 -137.89 -29.71
C PRO A 218 -10.02 -137.87 -30.48
N ASN A 219 -10.11 -137.04 -31.55
CA ASN A 219 -11.04 -137.16 -32.69
C ASN A 219 -12.54 -136.89 -32.48
N THR A 220 -12.89 -135.64 -32.14
CA THR A 220 -14.13 -134.99 -32.66
C THR A 220 -13.90 -133.51 -33.04
N GLU A 221 -12.72 -132.96 -32.74
CA GLU A 221 -12.54 -131.53 -32.50
C GLU A 221 -12.43 -130.65 -33.76
N GLN A 222 -12.13 -131.16 -34.97
CA GLN A 222 -11.84 -130.28 -36.12
C GLN A 222 -13.00 -129.40 -36.63
N LEU A 223 -14.25 -129.67 -36.25
CA LEU A 223 -15.39 -128.78 -36.53
C LEU A 223 -15.68 -127.83 -35.36
N GLU A 224 -15.43 -128.24 -34.12
CA GLU A 224 -15.54 -127.38 -32.94
C GLU A 224 -14.37 -126.40 -32.86
N GLU A 225 -13.14 -126.82 -33.17
CA GLU A 225 -11.93 -126.01 -33.14
C GLU A 225 -11.96 -124.87 -34.18
N VAL A 226 -12.48 -125.12 -35.40
CA VAL A 226 -12.68 -124.07 -36.41
C VAL A 226 -13.83 -123.12 -36.02
N ALA A 227 -14.89 -123.64 -35.39
CA ALA A 227 -15.95 -122.79 -34.84
C ALA A 227 -15.46 -121.96 -33.64
N SER A 228 -14.63 -122.54 -32.77
CA SER A 228 -13.96 -121.87 -31.65
C SER A 228 -12.98 -120.81 -32.15
N HIS A 229 -12.17 -121.10 -33.17
CA HIS A 229 -11.25 -120.14 -33.77
C HIS A 229 -12.01 -118.98 -34.44
N SER A 230 -13.12 -119.26 -35.12
CA SER A 230 -14.02 -118.23 -35.67
C SER A 230 -14.65 -117.35 -34.57
N ASN A 231 -15.08 -117.97 -33.46
CA ASN A 231 -15.65 -117.26 -32.31
C ASN A 231 -14.59 -116.43 -31.57
N LEU A 232 -13.39 -116.97 -31.37
CA LEU A 232 -12.22 -116.28 -30.83
C LEU A 232 -11.76 -115.12 -31.73
N GLU A 233 -11.81 -115.27 -33.06
CA GLU A 233 -11.48 -114.19 -34.00
C GLU A 233 -12.57 -113.08 -34.00
N ALA A 234 -13.83 -113.47 -33.84
CA ALA A 234 -14.94 -112.52 -33.66
C ALA A 234 -14.83 -111.77 -32.31
N GLU A 235 -14.47 -112.47 -31.23
CA GLU A 235 -14.23 -111.91 -29.90
C GLU A 235 -12.98 -111.03 -29.88
N LEU A 236 -11.90 -111.42 -30.56
CA LEU A 236 -10.71 -110.60 -30.76
C LEU A 236 -11.07 -109.30 -31.49
N ARG A 237 -11.83 -109.37 -32.59
CA ARG A 237 -12.33 -108.16 -33.28
C ARG A 237 -13.33 -107.35 -32.45
N ALA A 238 -14.03 -107.95 -31.49
CA ALA A 238 -14.86 -107.20 -30.55
C ALA A 238 -13.97 -106.45 -29.54
N LYS A 239 -12.95 -107.11 -28.99
CA LYS A 239 -11.95 -106.52 -28.09
C LYS A 239 -11.10 -105.45 -28.76
N GLU A 240 -10.71 -105.62 -30.02
CA GLU A 240 -10.02 -104.58 -30.81
C GLU A 240 -10.88 -103.31 -30.93
N ARG A 241 -12.18 -103.45 -31.24
CA ARG A 241 -13.12 -102.31 -31.27
C ARG A 241 -13.30 -101.67 -29.89
N GLU A 242 -13.38 -102.47 -28.83
CA GLU A 242 -13.44 -101.98 -27.44
C GLU A 242 -12.17 -101.20 -27.07
N THR A 243 -10.97 -101.69 -27.45
CA THR A 243 -9.71 -100.95 -27.23
C THR A 243 -9.63 -99.67 -28.06
N ALA A 244 -10.14 -99.66 -29.29
CA ALA A 244 -10.22 -98.45 -30.10
C ALA A 244 -11.14 -97.40 -29.46
N GLN A 245 -12.31 -97.82 -28.94
CA GLN A 245 -13.24 -96.94 -28.22
C GLN A 245 -12.61 -96.38 -26.94
N LEU A 246 -11.92 -97.22 -26.15
CA LEU A 246 -11.21 -96.79 -24.95
C LEU A 246 -10.07 -95.81 -25.25
N VAL A 247 -9.37 -95.97 -26.38
CA VAL A 247 -8.35 -95.01 -26.83
C VAL A 247 -8.99 -93.66 -27.19
N GLU A 248 -10.12 -93.66 -27.89
CA GLU A 248 -10.86 -92.42 -28.21
C GLU A 248 -11.37 -91.72 -26.93
N ASP A 249 -11.94 -92.47 -25.99
CA ASP A 249 -12.41 -91.93 -24.70
C ASP A 249 -11.24 -91.38 -23.85
N VAL A 250 -10.09 -92.04 -23.82
CA VAL A 250 -8.88 -91.53 -23.16
C VAL A 250 -8.40 -90.24 -23.81
N GLN A 251 -8.36 -90.15 -25.15
CA GLN A 251 -7.99 -88.91 -25.85
C GLN A 251 -9.00 -87.79 -25.57
N ARG A 252 -10.30 -88.10 -25.53
CA ARG A 252 -11.36 -87.14 -25.22
C ARG A 252 -11.28 -86.63 -23.79
N LEU A 253 -10.98 -87.50 -22.83
CA LEU A 253 -10.75 -87.15 -21.43
C LEU A 253 -9.47 -86.31 -21.26
N GLN A 254 -8.39 -86.64 -21.97
CA GLN A 254 -7.17 -85.83 -22.00
C GLN A 254 -7.45 -84.41 -22.54
N ALA A 255 -8.18 -84.28 -23.64
CA ALA A 255 -8.57 -82.99 -24.21
C ALA A 255 -9.49 -82.17 -23.28
N SER A 256 -10.36 -82.85 -22.52
CA SER A 256 -11.18 -82.22 -21.48
C SER A 256 -10.33 -81.72 -20.31
N LEU A 257 -9.35 -82.51 -19.86
CA LEU A 257 -8.40 -82.16 -18.81
C LEU A 257 -7.49 -80.99 -19.19
N THR A 258 -6.95 -80.95 -20.42
CA THR A 258 -6.14 -79.81 -20.88
C THR A 258 -6.97 -78.54 -20.92
N LYS A 259 -8.19 -78.61 -21.46
CA LYS A 259 -9.11 -77.47 -21.50
C LYS A 259 -9.48 -76.97 -20.10
N LEU A 260 -9.74 -77.87 -19.15
CA LEU A 260 -10.02 -77.52 -17.75
C LEU A 260 -8.79 -76.92 -17.06
N ARG A 261 -7.58 -77.39 -17.39
CA ARG A 261 -6.32 -76.82 -16.90
C ARG A 261 -6.08 -75.40 -17.44
N GLU A 262 -6.42 -75.14 -18.70
CA GLU A 262 -6.33 -73.81 -19.31
C GLU A 262 -7.36 -72.83 -18.75
N THR A 263 -8.61 -73.25 -18.54
CA THR A 263 -9.64 -72.40 -17.93
C THR A 263 -9.36 -72.10 -16.47
N THR A 264 -8.85 -73.07 -15.70
CA THR A 264 -8.44 -72.83 -14.31
C THR A 264 -7.20 -71.95 -14.23
N SER A 265 -6.18 -72.17 -15.08
CA SER A 265 -4.98 -71.32 -15.13
C SER A 265 -5.29 -69.87 -15.50
N SER A 266 -6.23 -69.63 -16.43
CA SER A 266 -6.65 -68.27 -16.79
C SER A 266 -7.50 -67.61 -15.69
N GLN A 267 -8.36 -68.37 -14.99
CA GLN A 267 -9.08 -67.86 -13.80
C GLN A 267 -8.13 -67.49 -12.65
N ILE A 268 -7.12 -68.32 -12.37
CA ILE A 268 -6.07 -68.01 -11.38
C ILE A 268 -5.36 -66.72 -11.75
N SER A 269 -4.91 -66.58 -13.00
CA SER A 269 -4.24 -65.37 -13.50
C SER A 269 -5.09 -64.10 -13.35
N GLN A 270 -6.41 -64.20 -13.61
CA GLN A 270 -7.36 -63.09 -13.41
C GLN A 270 -7.54 -62.74 -11.93
N LEU A 271 -7.62 -63.73 -11.03
CA LEU A 271 -7.73 -63.50 -9.59
C LEU A 271 -6.44 -62.90 -9.01
N GLU A 272 -5.27 -63.34 -9.46
CA GLU A 272 -3.97 -62.75 -9.11
C GLU A 272 -3.86 -61.30 -9.58
N GLN A 273 -4.32 -60.99 -10.80
CA GLN A 273 -4.37 -59.62 -11.30
C GLN A 273 -5.33 -58.74 -10.47
N GLN A 274 -6.48 -59.26 -10.05
CA GLN A 274 -7.42 -58.55 -9.17
C GLN A 274 -6.89 -58.38 -7.74
N LEU A 275 -6.15 -59.36 -7.20
CA LEU A 275 -5.47 -59.23 -5.91
C LEU A 275 -4.36 -58.18 -5.97
N SER A 276 -3.57 -58.17 -7.05
CA SER A 276 -2.54 -57.16 -7.31
C SER A 276 -3.12 -55.75 -7.42
N SER A 277 -4.23 -55.55 -8.15
CA SER A 277 -4.87 -54.23 -8.23
C SER A 277 -5.49 -53.79 -6.91
N LYS A 278 -6.21 -54.68 -6.20
CA LYS A 278 -6.75 -54.38 -4.85
C LYS A 278 -5.65 -54.09 -3.83
N SER A 279 -4.53 -54.81 -3.88
CA SER A 279 -3.38 -54.58 -3.00
C SER A 279 -2.75 -53.20 -3.23
N LYS A 280 -2.64 -52.74 -4.49
CA LYS A 280 -2.19 -51.39 -4.82
C LYS A 280 -3.14 -50.31 -4.27
N VAL A 281 -4.45 -50.49 -4.45
CA VAL A 281 -5.46 -49.56 -3.93
C VAL A 281 -5.47 -49.54 -2.39
N LEU A 282 -5.30 -50.69 -1.74
CA LEU A 282 -5.15 -50.75 -0.28
C LEU A 282 -3.90 -49.99 0.20
N LYS A 283 -2.73 -50.17 -0.44
CA LYS A 283 -1.54 -49.38 -0.10
C LYS A 283 -1.73 -47.88 -0.31
N GLU A 284 -2.43 -47.47 -1.38
CA GLU A 284 -2.70 -46.05 -1.64
C GLU A 284 -3.69 -45.46 -0.61
N LEU A 285 -4.66 -46.25 -0.13
CA LEU A 285 -5.57 -45.88 0.96
C LEU A 285 -4.84 -45.84 2.31
N GLU A 286 -3.96 -46.80 2.58
CA GLU A 286 -3.13 -46.88 3.78
C GLU A 286 -2.14 -45.70 3.85
N GLU A 287 -1.51 -45.33 2.74
CA GLU A 287 -0.65 -44.13 2.65
C GLU A 287 -1.45 -42.82 2.84
N LYS A 288 -2.70 -42.77 2.38
CA LYS A 288 -3.60 -41.62 2.63
C LYS A 288 -4.05 -41.58 4.09
N LEU A 289 -4.35 -42.73 4.69
CA LEU A 289 -4.74 -42.83 6.10
C LEU A 289 -3.57 -42.46 7.02
N GLN A 290 -2.35 -42.92 6.73
CA GLN A 290 -1.13 -42.55 7.45
C GLN A 290 -0.92 -41.04 7.41
N LYS A 291 -0.97 -40.42 6.22
CA LYS A 291 -0.89 -38.96 6.08
C LYS A 291 -1.99 -38.22 6.85
N GLN A 292 -3.15 -38.82 7.04
CA GLN A 292 -4.26 -38.24 7.79
C GLN A 292 -4.08 -38.44 9.31
N ALA A 293 -3.45 -39.53 9.74
CA ALA A 293 -3.03 -39.78 11.11
C ALA A 293 -1.88 -38.85 11.55
N ASP A 294 -0.91 -38.57 10.68
CA ASP A 294 0.16 -37.61 10.94
C ASP A 294 -0.40 -36.18 11.20
N TYR A 295 -1.57 -35.85 10.61
CA TYR A 295 -2.32 -34.62 10.92
C TYR A 295 -3.09 -34.66 12.25
N GLU A 296 -3.48 -35.84 12.74
CA GLU A 296 -4.05 -36.00 14.09
C GLU A 296 -2.99 -36.12 15.18
N GLU A 297 -1.77 -36.59 14.88
CA GLU A 297 -0.69 -36.70 15.88
C GLU A 297 -0.28 -35.30 16.41
N ASP A 298 -0.30 -34.26 15.57
CA ASP A 298 -0.07 -32.88 16.01
C ASP A 298 -1.23 -32.32 16.88
N SER A 299 -2.40 -32.96 16.85
CA SER A 299 -3.53 -32.73 17.77
C SER A 299 -3.54 -33.65 19.00
N SER A 300 -2.72 -34.71 19.01
CA SER A 300 -2.62 -35.69 20.10
C SER A 300 -1.78 -35.20 21.30
N LYS A 301 -1.03 -34.10 21.12
CA LYS A 301 -0.36 -33.40 22.22
C LYS A 301 -1.42 -33.04 23.28
N PRO A 302 -1.24 -33.44 24.56
CA PRO A 302 -2.22 -33.15 25.61
C PRO A 302 -2.58 -31.67 25.62
N LEU A 303 -3.85 -31.34 25.85
CA LEU A 303 -4.35 -29.96 25.80
C LEU A 303 -3.50 -29.00 26.67
N GLU A 304 -2.99 -29.50 27.79
CA GLU A 304 -2.08 -28.80 28.70
C GLU A 304 -0.71 -28.48 28.06
N VAL A 305 -0.15 -29.37 27.23
CA VAL A 305 1.09 -29.13 26.47
C VAL A 305 0.86 -28.08 25.37
N LEU A 306 -0.24 -28.18 24.63
CA LEU A 306 -0.60 -27.18 23.61
C LEU A 306 -0.88 -25.81 24.22
N LEU A 307 -1.54 -25.76 25.39
CA LEU A 307 -1.76 -24.54 26.15
C LEU A 307 -0.47 -23.97 26.72
N LEU A 308 0.45 -24.80 27.24
CA LEU A 308 1.77 -24.35 27.71
C LEU A 308 2.63 -23.81 26.57
N GLU A 309 2.65 -24.48 25.41
CA GLU A 309 3.39 -24.03 24.24
C GLU A 309 2.82 -22.71 23.68
N ARG A 310 1.49 -22.59 23.61
CA ARG A 310 0.83 -21.33 23.26
C ARG A 310 1.03 -20.23 24.29
N ASN A 311 1.00 -20.53 25.58
CA ASN A 311 1.27 -19.55 26.64
C ASN A 311 2.72 -19.06 26.56
N ARG A 312 3.69 -19.97 26.35
CA ARG A 312 5.10 -19.62 26.13
C ARG A 312 5.31 -18.79 24.86
N SER A 313 4.61 -19.11 23.77
CA SER A 313 4.63 -18.31 22.53
C SER A 313 4.04 -16.92 22.75
N LEU A 314 2.90 -16.79 23.42
CA LEU A 314 2.28 -15.50 23.75
C LEU A 314 3.12 -14.69 24.75
N GLN A 315 3.84 -15.35 25.66
CA GLN A 315 4.81 -14.69 26.54
C GLN A 315 6.01 -14.16 25.76
N SER A 316 6.57 -14.91 24.81
CA SER A 316 7.69 -14.42 23.98
C SER A 316 7.25 -13.30 23.05
N GLU A 317 6.05 -13.39 22.47
CA GLU A 317 5.43 -12.34 21.67
C GLU A 317 5.15 -11.08 22.51
N SER A 318 4.61 -11.22 23.73
CA SER A 318 4.43 -10.10 24.67
C SER A 318 5.76 -9.47 25.07
N ALA A 319 6.83 -10.25 25.24
CA ALA A 319 8.16 -9.73 25.53
C ALA A 319 8.75 -8.98 24.32
N ALA A 320 8.63 -9.53 23.11
CA ALA A 320 9.07 -8.88 21.87
C ALA A 320 8.31 -7.57 21.62
N LEU A 321 6.99 -7.56 21.79
CA LEU A 321 6.16 -6.36 21.67
C LEU A 321 6.49 -5.31 22.72
N ARG A 322 6.84 -5.69 23.95
CA ARG A 322 7.33 -4.73 24.97
C ARG A 322 8.67 -4.11 24.55
N ILE A 323 9.62 -4.91 24.08
CA ILE A 323 10.93 -4.43 23.62
C ILE A 323 10.75 -3.46 22.44
N ALA A 324 9.96 -3.83 21.44
CA ALA A 324 9.65 -2.97 20.30
C ALA A 324 8.94 -1.67 20.72
N ASN A 325 8.04 -1.71 21.70
CA ASN A 325 7.36 -0.52 22.21
C ASN A 325 8.32 0.39 23.02
N THR A 326 9.25 -0.17 23.79
CA THR A 326 10.31 0.61 24.45
C THR A 326 11.29 1.23 23.45
N GLU A 327 11.65 0.52 22.38
CA GLU A 327 12.50 1.06 21.31
C GLU A 327 11.79 2.18 20.53
N LEU A 328 10.52 1.97 20.15
CA LEU A 328 9.72 2.97 19.45
C LEU A 328 9.49 4.22 20.32
N SER A 329 9.27 4.04 21.62
CA SER A 329 9.19 5.15 22.59
C SER A 329 10.52 5.90 22.73
N GLY A 330 11.64 5.18 22.69
CA GLY A 330 12.99 5.77 22.64
C GLY A 330 13.19 6.63 21.40
N ARG A 331 12.94 6.07 20.20
CA ARG A 331 13.01 6.79 18.92
C ARG A 331 12.07 8.00 18.87
N TYR A 332 10.88 7.90 19.47
CA TYR A 332 9.97 9.04 19.59
C TYR A 332 10.55 10.16 20.47
N SER A 333 11.17 9.81 21.60
CA SER A 333 11.84 10.77 22.48
C SER A 333 13.05 11.43 21.80
N GLU A 334 13.87 10.66 21.08
CA GLU A 334 15.00 11.17 20.28
C GLU A 334 14.51 12.14 19.19
N LEU A 335 13.52 11.75 18.39
CA LEU A 335 12.94 12.59 17.35
C LEU A 335 12.29 13.87 17.92
N GLN A 336 11.71 13.79 19.12
CA GLN A 336 11.17 14.96 19.83
C GLN A 336 12.27 15.93 20.28
N VAL A 337 13.44 15.41 20.70
CA VAL A 337 14.62 16.23 21.03
C VAL A 337 15.21 16.87 19.77
N GLU A 338 15.32 16.13 18.66
CA GLU A 338 15.77 16.67 17.37
C GLU A 338 14.82 17.75 16.83
N PHE A 339 13.50 17.52 16.92
CA PHE A 339 12.50 18.52 16.54
C PHE A 339 12.62 19.79 17.38
N ALA A 340 12.79 19.66 18.70
CA ALA A 340 13.01 20.80 19.59
C ALA A 340 14.31 21.55 19.27
N ALA A 341 15.39 20.85 18.90
CA ALA A 341 16.63 21.45 18.44
C ALA A 341 16.45 22.20 17.10
N ALA A 342 15.78 21.58 16.13
CA ALA A 342 15.47 22.21 14.84
C ALA A 342 14.63 23.49 15.01
N VAL A 343 13.60 23.45 15.88
CA VAL A 343 12.78 24.63 16.22
C VAL A 343 13.62 25.75 16.83
N ARG A 344 14.57 25.45 17.73
CA ARG A 344 15.51 26.46 18.27
C ARG A 344 16.37 27.07 17.16
N THR A 345 17.01 26.25 16.33
CA THR A 345 17.84 26.78 15.23
C THR A 345 17.03 27.61 14.22
N SER A 346 15.76 27.29 13.99
CA SER A 346 14.87 28.10 13.15
C SER A 346 14.51 29.44 13.81
N ALA A 347 14.36 29.48 15.13
CA ALA A 347 14.15 30.73 15.88
C ALA A 347 15.42 31.61 15.83
N GLU A 348 16.59 31.04 16.08
CA GLU A 348 17.89 31.72 15.99
C GLU A 348 18.14 32.26 14.57
N GLN A 349 17.82 31.49 13.52
CA GLN A 349 17.89 31.94 12.13
C GLN A 349 16.95 33.11 11.85
N LYS A 350 15.71 33.08 12.36
CA LYS A 350 14.76 34.20 12.21
C LYS A 350 15.24 35.46 12.91
N GLU A 351 15.80 35.35 14.11
CA GLU A 351 16.39 36.49 14.83
C GLU A 351 17.58 37.08 14.07
N LEU A 352 18.45 36.23 13.52
CA LEU A 352 19.58 36.67 12.70
C LEU A 352 19.11 37.37 11.40
N ILE A 353 18.07 36.85 10.74
CA ILE A 353 17.48 37.47 9.55
C ILE A 353 16.90 38.85 9.90
N LEU A 354 16.09 38.97 10.95
CA LEU A 354 15.54 40.25 11.41
C LEU A 354 16.64 41.27 11.73
N LYS A 355 17.76 40.82 12.30
CA LYS A 355 18.92 41.67 12.56
C LYS A 355 19.60 42.12 11.27
N LEU A 356 19.81 41.22 10.30
CA LEU A 356 20.36 41.57 8.98
C LEU A 356 19.44 42.51 8.20
N GLU A 357 18.12 42.34 8.28
CA GLU A 357 17.13 43.25 7.69
C GLU A 357 17.19 44.64 8.33
N HIS A 358 17.36 44.72 9.66
CA HIS A 358 17.54 45.98 10.37
C HIS A 358 18.86 46.68 10.03
N ASP A 359 19.96 45.93 9.95
CA ASP A 359 21.29 46.43 9.57
C ASP A 359 21.28 46.92 8.11
N LEU A 360 20.66 46.18 7.18
CA LEU A 360 20.44 46.60 5.80
C LEU A 360 19.57 47.86 5.69
N SER A 361 18.47 47.93 6.44
CA SER A 361 17.61 49.12 6.50
C SER A 361 18.38 50.35 7.00
N THR A 362 19.26 50.16 8.00
CA THR A 362 20.14 51.21 8.54
C THR A 362 21.18 51.67 7.50
N VAL A 363 21.82 50.74 6.79
CA VAL A 363 22.76 51.07 5.69
C VAL A 363 22.03 51.79 4.54
N GLN A 364 20.82 51.36 4.18
CA GLN A 364 20.02 51.99 3.14
C GLN A 364 19.55 53.41 3.56
N ALA A 365 19.24 53.62 4.84
CA ALA A 365 18.98 54.94 5.40
C ALA A 365 20.23 55.84 5.35
N MET A 366 21.41 55.34 5.72
CA MET A 366 22.67 56.09 5.57
C MET A 366 23.01 56.39 4.10
N SER A 367 22.66 55.49 3.17
CA SER A 367 22.81 55.70 1.73
C SER A 367 21.81 56.71 1.13
N SER A 368 20.82 57.18 1.91
CA SER A 368 19.82 58.17 1.46
C SER A 368 20.18 59.62 1.80
N LEU A 369 21.35 59.86 2.42
CA LEU A 369 21.92 61.20 2.57
C LEU A 369 22.30 61.78 1.19
N PRO A 370 21.78 62.96 0.79
CA PRO A 370 22.06 63.53 -0.53
C PRO A 370 23.55 63.88 -0.68
N ARG A 371 24.22 63.20 -1.62
CA ARG A 371 25.56 63.59 -2.07
C ARG A 371 25.40 64.70 -3.12
N PRO A 372 26.07 65.86 -2.97
CA PRO A 372 25.92 66.97 -3.91
C PRO A 372 26.46 66.62 -5.29
N ASP A 373 25.87 67.26 -6.29
CA ASP A 373 25.91 66.92 -7.71
C ASP A 373 27.32 66.68 -8.28
N ALA A 374 27.45 65.60 -9.05
CA ALA A 374 28.55 65.36 -9.98
C ALA A 374 28.01 64.75 -11.28
N ASP A 375 27.98 65.58 -12.32
CA ASP A 375 27.51 65.29 -13.67
C ASP A 375 28.40 64.25 -14.39
N GLY A 376 27.84 63.40 -15.27
CA GLY A 376 28.69 62.43 -16.01
C GLY A 376 28.06 61.19 -16.67
N SER A 377 27.48 61.38 -17.86
CA SER A 377 27.48 60.43 -19.02
C SER A 377 26.71 59.08 -18.99
N GLU A 378 26.03 58.84 -20.11
CA GLU A 378 25.29 57.62 -20.49
C GLU A 378 26.21 56.52 -21.04
N VAL A 379 25.90 55.22 -20.79
CA VAL A 379 26.14 54.13 -21.76
C VAL A 379 25.04 53.06 -21.62
N SER A 380 24.49 52.61 -22.76
CA SER A 380 23.42 51.62 -22.83
C SER A 380 23.90 50.16 -22.81
N ASN A 381 23.28 49.36 -21.93
CA ASN A 381 22.75 48.01 -22.17
C ASN A 381 23.54 47.03 -23.07
N MET A 382 24.30 46.11 -22.45
CA MET A 382 24.36 44.71 -22.89
C MET A 382 24.69 43.81 -21.68
N GLY A 383 24.00 42.69 -21.52
CA GLY A 383 24.11 41.85 -20.33
C GLY A 383 25.35 40.93 -20.32
N ASN A 384 25.86 40.65 -19.11
CA ASN A 384 26.45 39.36 -18.75
C ASN A 384 26.64 39.23 -17.22
N ILE A 385 26.22 38.07 -16.70
CA ILE A 385 26.81 37.30 -15.58
C ILE A 385 27.52 38.11 -14.47
N PRO A 386 26.92 38.26 -13.26
CA PRO A 386 27.60 38.90 -12.12
C PRO A 386 28.83 38.12 -11.64
N GLU A 387 29.99 38.80 -11.54
CA GLU A 387 31.22 38.29 -10.93
C GLU A 387 31.37 38.77 -9.47
N PRO A 388 31.21 37.89 -8.46
CA PRO A 388 31.76 38.13 -7.12
C PRO A 388 32.84 37.09 -6.74
N ILE A 389 33.50 36.45 -7.73
CA ILE A 389 34.55 35.43 -7.50
C ILE A 389 35.96 35.97 -7.82
N LYS A 390 36.09 37.12 -8.52
CA LYS A 390 37.41 37.74 -8.81
C LYS A 390 38.00 38.56 -7.66
N GLU A 391 37.18 39.22 -6.84
CA GLU A 391 37.70 40.10 -5.77
C GLU A 391 38.37 39.34 -4.62
N ALA A 392 38.02 38.08 -4.38
CA ALA A 392 38.63 37.27 -3.32
C ALA A 392 40.09 36.83 -3.61
N SER A 393 40.60 37.03 -4.83
CA SER A 393 41.95 36.61 -5.23
C SER A 393 42.91 37.77 -5.55
N ALA A 394 42.44 39.02 -5.51
CA ALA A 394 43.22 40.19 -5.96
C ALA A 394 43.95 40.97 -4.84
N THR A 395 43.69 40.66 -3.56
CA THR A 395 44.15 41.48 -2.42
C THR A 395 45.49 41.05 -1.80
N PHE A 396 46.20 40.06 -2.34
CA PHE A 396 47.40 39.50 -1.71
C PHE A 396 48.75 39.97 -2.28
N ILE A 397 48.80 40.72 -3.39
CA ILE A 397 50.07 41.17 -3.99
C ILE A 397 49.96 42.61 -4.52
N GLY A 398 50.61 43.57 -3.85
CA GLY A 398 50.99 44.85 -4.48
C GLY A 398 50.89 46.12 -3.61
N SER A 399 52.03 46.52 -3.01
CA SER A 399 52.45 47.92 -2.81
C SER A 399 51.62 48.88 -1.93
N GLY A 400 52.00 48.97 -0.65
CA GLY A 400 52.48 50.19 0.02
C GLY A 400 51.56 51.43 0.19
N VAL A 401 51.50 51.99 1.41
CA VAL A 401 50.75 53.25 1.67
C VAL A 401 50.10 53.34 3.09
N SER A 402 50.85 52.99 4.15
CA SER A 402 50.65 53.41 5.57
C SER A 402 49.25 53.81 6.08
N ALA A 403 48.57 52.91 6.81
CA ALA A 403 47.83 53.21 8.05
C ALA A 403 47.35 51.92 8.76
N GLN A 404 48.05 51.50 9.83
CA GLN A 404 47.51 50.51 10.78
C GLN A 404 46.71 51.21 11.88
N PRO A 405 45.53 50.68 12.24
CA PRO A 405 45.16 50.47 13.62
C PRO A 405 45.64 49.07 14.05
N GLU A 406 46.54 48.97 15.03
CA GLU A 406 46.95 47.67 15.56
C GLU A 406 45.81 47.02 16.36
N LEU A 407 45.33 45.86 15.87
CA LEU A 407 44.57 44.94 16.70
C LEU A 407 45.56 43.99 17.43
N PRO A 408 45.37 43.67 18.73
CA PRO A 408 46.35 42.86 19.47
C PRO A 408 46.52 41.46 18.89
N GLN A 409 47.77 41.04 18.62
CA GLN A 409 48.10 39.75 17.99
C GLN A 409 47.42 38.54 18.65
N GLY A 410 47.32 38.50 19.99
CA GLY A 410 46.65 37.39 20.70
C GLY A 410 45.15 37.24 20.40
N GLN A 411 44.47 38.30 19.93
CA GLN A 411 43.07 38.21 19.49
C GLN A 411 42.97 37.56 18.10
N MET A 412 43.97 37.76 17.24
CA MET A 412 44.06 37.19 15.91
C MET A 412 44.42 35.70 15.96
N ASP A 413 45.34 35.30 16.84
CA ASP A 413 45.65 33.88 17.12
C ASP A 413 44.44 33.14 17.72
N SER A 414 43.68 33.80 18.60
CA SER A 414 42.44 33.25 19.16
C SER A 414 41.37 33.03 18.07
N LEU A 415 41.19 33.99 17.15
CA LEU A 415 40.28 33.82 16.02
C LEU A 415 40.73 32.70 15.07
N LEU A 416 42.02 32.57 14.78
CA LEU A 416 42.56 31.47 13.97
C LEU A 416 42.39 30.11 14.66
N SER A 417 42.55 30.04 15.99
CA SER A 417 42.25 28.85 16.80
C SER A 417 40.77 28.47 16.74
N ILE A 418 39.86 29.44 16.91
CA ILE A 418 38.41 29.22 16.80
C ILE A 418 38.02 28.74 15.39
N ILE A 419 38.51 29.41 14.33
CA ILE A 419 38.23 29.02 12.94
C ILE A 419 38.80 27.64 12.60
N SER A 420 40.02 27.32 13.06
CA SER A 420 40.62 26.00 12.83
C SER A 420 39.84 24.89 13.54
N SER A 421 39.41 25.10 14.78
CA SER A 421 38.61 24.12 15.53
C SER A 421 37.18 23.97 14.98
N GLN A 422 36.56 25.05 14.48
CA GLN A 422 35.30 24.97 13.75
C GLN A 422 35.47 24.17 12.44
N ARG A 423 36.53 24.45 11.67
CA ARG A 423 36.84 23.71 10.43
C ARG A 423 37.06 22.22 10.70
N GLU A 424 37.71 21.87 11.80
CA GLU A 424 37.92 20.48 12.19
C GLU A 424 36.61 19.79 12.61
N ARG A 425 35.74 20.48 13.36
CA ARG A 425 34.39 19.98 13.70
C ARG A 425 33.53 19.77 12.45
N PHE A 426 33.55 20.70 11.49
CA PHE A 426 32.84 20.53 10.23
C PHE A 426 33.42 19.38 9.39
N ARG A 427 34.75 19.18 9.39
CA ARG A 427 35.36 18.02 8.73
C ARG A 427 34.93 16.70 9.37
N SER A 428 34.97 16.59 10.69
CA SER A 428 34.50 15.39 11.43
C SER A 428 33.04 15.09 11.10
N ARG A 429 32.15 16.09 11.24
CA ARG A 429 30.73 15.91 10.95
C ARG A 429 30.47 15.54 9.49
N ASN A 430 31.21 16.10 8.54
CA ASN A 430 31.07 15.72 7.13
C ASN A 430 31.57 14.28 6.87
N GLN A 431 32.65 13.86 7.54
CA GLN A 431 33.15 12.48 7.46
C GLN A 431 32.18 11.47 8.10
N GLU A 432 31.54 11.83 9.21
CA GLU A 432 30.48 11.05 9.86
C GLU A 432 29.26 10.91 8.94
N LEU A 433 28.77 12.03 8.36
CA LEU A 433 27.65 12.02 7.40
C LEU A 433 27.98 11.25 6.11
N GLU A 434 29.21 11.33 5.60
CA GLU A 434 29.66 10.50 4.49
C GLU A 434 29.70 9.01 4.84
N ALA A 435 30.09 8.65 6.07
CA ALA A 435 30.10 7.27 6.53
C ALA A 435 28.67 6.72 6.71
N GLU A 436 27.77 7.51 7.31
CA GLU A 436 26.35 7.18 7.45
C GLU A 436 25.67 7.04 6.09
N SER A 437 25.92 7.98 5.16
CA SER A 437 25.40 7.91 3.79
C SER A 437 25.86 6.66 3.05
N ARG A 438 27.14 6.28 3.17
CA ARG A 438 27.68 5.02 2.61
C ARG A 438 27.04 3.79 3.27
N SER A 439 26.84 3.81 4.58
CA SER A 439 26.16 2.73 5.32
C SER A 439 24.72 2.56 4.85
N MET A 440 23.95 3.65 4.76
CA MET A 440 22.57 3.66 4.26
C MET A 440 22.49 3.19 2.79
N GLN A 441 23.48 3.55 1.96
CA GLN A 441 23.55 3.08 0.58
C GLN A 441 23.83 1.56 0.51
N GLN A 442 24.65 1.02 1.41
CA GLN A 442 24.91 -0.42 1.52
C GLN A 442 23.68 -1.19 2.02
N THR A 443 22.97 -0.70 3.04
CA THR A 443 21.73 -1.35 3.52
C THR A 443 20.64 -1.32 2.46
N MET A 444 20.48 -0.22 1.72
CA MET A 444 19.54 -0.14 0.60
C MET A 444 19.89 -1.15 -0.51
N GLN A 445 21.16 -1.31 -0.86
CA GLN A 445 21.60 -2.33 -1.82
C GLN A 445 21.36 -3.76 -1.31
N ALA A 446 21.62 -4.03 -0.03
CA ALA A 446 21.38 -5.34 0.58
C ALA A 446 19.89 -5.72 0.55
N LEU A 447 19.01 -4.82 1.01
CA LEU A 447 17.55 -5.01 0.97
C LEU A 447 17.02 -5.15 -0.46
N GLN A 448 17.61 -4.45 -1.43
CA GLN A 448 17.21 -4.56 -2.82
C GLN A 448 17.63 -5.91 -3.45
N ASN A 449 18.82 -6.41 -3.12
CA ASN A 449 19.25 -7.76 -3.49
C ASN A 449 18.36 -8.84 -2.86
N GLU A 450 17.97 -8.67 -1.58
CA GLU A 450 17.05 -9.58 -0.89
C GLU A 450 15.65 -9.58 -1.54
N LEU A 451 15.10 -8.39 -1.85
CA LEU A 451 13.84 -8.26 -2.59
C LEU A 451 13.89 -8.94 -3.96
N ASP A 452 14.99 -8.81 -4.70
CA ASP A 452 15.13 -9.44 -6.01
C ASP A 452 15.37 -10.96 -5.91
N SER A 453 16.03 -11.45 -4.85
CA SER A 453 16.10 -12.89 -4.53
C SER A 453 14.72 -13.45 -4.19
N LEU A 454 13.98 -12.81 -3.27
CA LEU A 454 12.63 -13.22 -2.90
C LEU A 454 11.66 -13.19 -4.10
N ARG A 455 11.79 -12.21 -5.00
CA ARG A 455 11.05 -12.19 -6.28
C ARG A 455 11.41 -13.38 -7.16
N ALA A 456 12.70 -13.69 -7.32
CA ALA A 456 13.13 -14.82 -8.12
C ALA A 456 12.63 -16.16 -7.55
N ASP A 457 12.65 -16.33 -6.23
CA ASP A 457 12.19 -17.56 -5.57
C ASP A 457 10.66 -17.67 -5.54
N ASN A 458 9.93 -16.55 -5.39
CA ASN A 458 8.48 -16.53 -5.59
C ASN A 458 8.06 -16.91 -7.02
N ILE A 459 8.83 -16.49 -8.03
CA ILE A 459 8.61 -16.90 -9.43
C ILE A 459 8.87 -18.41 -9.60
N LYS A 460 9.96 -18.96 -9.05
CA LYS A 460 10.22 -20.42 -9.06
C LYS A 460 9.15 -21.22 -8.28
N LEU A 461 8.63 -20.66 -7.19
CA LEU A 461 7.55 -21.29 -6.44
C LEU A 461 6.25 -21.30 -7.26
N TYR A 462 5.96 -20.20 -7.95
CA TYR A 462 4.85 -20.12 -8.91
C TYR A 462 5.02 -21.11 -10.06
N GLU A 463 6.23 -21.25 -10.63
CA GLU A 463 6.58 -22.27 -11.64
C GLU A 463 6.23 -23.68 -11.15
N LYS A 464 6.67 -24.01 -9.93
CA LYS A 464 6.40 -25.30 -9.28
C LYS A 464 4.90 -25.51 -9.01
N ILE A 465 4.17 -24.48 -8.58
CA ILE A 465 2.71 -24.53 -8.37
C ILE A 465 1.99 -24.76 -9.70
N LYS A 466 2.35 -24.04 -10.77
CA LYS A 466 1.75 -24.19 -12.11
C LYS A 466 2.03 -25.56 -12.73
N PHE A 467 3.24 -26.09 -12.51
CA PHE A 467 3.59 -27.47 -12.88
C PHE A 467 2.73 -28.50 -12.12
N LEU A 468 2.53 -28.33 -10.81
CA LEU A 468 1.66 -29.20 -10.01
C LEU A 468 0.17 -29.04 -10.37
N GLN A 469 -0.29 -27.84 -10.73
CA GLN A 469 -1.65 -27.58 -11.24
C GLN A 469 -1.89 -28.12 -12.66
N SER A 470 -0.85 -28.41 -13.44
CA SER A 470 -1.01 -29.07 -14.74
C SER A 470 -1.41 -30.56 -14.64
N TYR A 471 -1.35 -31.15 -13.45
CA TYR A 471 -2.04 -32.42 -13.19
C TYR A 471 -3.55 -32.14 -13.01
N PRO A 472 -4.44 -32.82 -13.76
CA PRO A 472 -5.86 -32.50 -13.77
C PRO A 472 -6.54 -32.95 -12.47
N GLY A 473 -6.59 -32.08 -11.45
CA GLY A 473 -7.06 -32.51 -10.14
C GLY A 473 -7.36 -31.48 -9.05
N ARG A 474 -7.35 -30.15 -9.32
CA ARG A 474 -7.93 -29.14 -8.40
C ARG A 474 -8.08 -27.76 -9.06
N ALA A 475 -9.31 -27.27 -9.13
CA ALA A 475 -9.63 -25.87 -9.44
C ALA A 475 -10.14 -25.18 -8.18
N GLY A 476 -9.74 -23.92 -7.94
CA GLY A 476 -10.29 -23.09 -6.86
C GLY A 476 -9.37 -21.94 -6.46
N GLY A 477 -9.88 -20.70 -6.55
CA GLY A 477 -9.23 -19.49 -6.05
C GLY A 477 -8.46 -18.69 -7.11
N SER A 478 -9.12 -17.71 -7.72
CA SER A 478 -8.45 -16.65 -8.50
C SER A 478 -7.91 -15.58 -7.54
N ASP A 479 -6.69 -15.77 -7.06
CA ASP A 479 -5.99 -14.78 -6.24
C ASP A 479 -5.20 -13.78 -7.13
N ASP A 480 -5.23 -12.50 -6.76
CA ASP A 480 -4.60 -11.41 -7.51
C ASP A 480 -3.06 -11.54 -7.50
N THR A 481 -2.50 -12.08 -6.41
CA THR A 481 -1.05 -12.35 -6.32
C THR A 481 -0.62 -13.41 -7.34
N VAL A 482 -1.43 -14.46 -7.51
CA VAL A 482 -1.23 -15.54 -8.48
C VAL A 482 -1.31 -15.00 -9.91
N MET A 483 -2.22 -14.05 -10.20
CA MET A 483 -2.27 -13.42 -11.54
C MET A 483 -1.04 -12.53 -11.81
N ARG A 484 -0.58 -11.77 -10.81
CA ARG A 484 0.62 -10.93 -10.92
C ARG A 484 1.87 -11.77 -11.22
N TYR A 485 2.10 -12.87 -10.50
CA TYR A 485 3.23 -13.76 -10.78
C TYR A 485 3.03 -14.59 -12.06
N SER A 486 1.79 -14.95 -12.44
CA SER A 486 1.50 -15.56 -13.76
C SER A 486 1.98 -14.67 -14.91
N SER A 487 1.67 -13.37 -14.86
CA SER A 487 2.06 -12.44 -15.92
C SER A 487 3.58 -12.26 -16.02
N GLN A 488 4.31 -12.25 -14.88
CA GLN A 488 5.77 -12.20 -14.86
C GLN A 488 6.43 -13.48 -15.39
N TYR A 489 5.82 -14.64 -15.12
CA TYR A 489 6.25 -15.93 -15.65
C TYR A 489 6.00 -16.04 -17.17
N GLU A 490 4.81 -15.67 -17.64
CA GLU A 490 4.45 -15.68 -19.06
C GLU A 490 5.27 -14.68 -19.88
N GLU A 491 5.60 -13.51 -19.32
CA GLU A 491 6.52 -12.55 -19.94
C GLU A 491 7.95 -13.09 -20.12
N ARG A 492 8.40 -14.01 -19.25
CA ARG A 492 9.70 -14.68 -19.40
C ARG A 492 9.69 -15.82 -20.42
N LEU A 493 8.53 -16.43 -20.64
CA LEU A 493 8.39 -17.63 -21.48
C LEU A 493 8.07 -17.36 -22.94
N ASP A 494 7.44 -16.23 -23.27
CA ASP A 494 7.14 -15.89 -24.67
C ASP A 494 8.31 -15.08 -25.31
N PRO A 495 9.10 -15.66 -26.23
CA PRO A 495 10.17 -14.96 -26.91
C PRO A 495 9.64 -13.78 -27.74
N PHE A 496 8.41 -13.90 -28.27
CA PHE A 496 7.76 -12.89 -29.12
C PHE A 496 7.22 -11.72 -28.32
N ALA A 497 6.85 -11.89 -27.04
CA ALA A 497 6.57 -10.78 -26.13
C ALA A 497 7.83 -9.91 -25.92
N SER A 498 8.98 -10.55 -25.66
CA SER A 498 10.25 -9.81 -25.50
C SER A 498 10.71 -9.15 -26.82
N PHE A 499 10.49 -9.81 -27.96
CA PHE A 499 10.81 -9.28 -29.29
C PHE A 499 9.91 -8.09 -29.65
N SER A 500 8.59 -8.21 -29.48
CA SER A 500 7.63 -7.13 -29.77
C SER A 500 7.79 -5.92 -28.86
N LYS A 501 8.19 -6.11 -27.58
CA LYS A 501 8.61 -5.01 -26.70
C LYS A 501 9.88 -4.33 -27.25
N ARG A 502 10.92 -5.07 -27.63
CA ARG A 502 12.14 -4.51 -28.25
C ARG A 502 11.86 -3.82 -29.58
N GLU A 503 10.95 -4.34 -30.40
CA GLU A 503 10.57 -3.73 -31.67
C GLU A 503 9.76 -2.45 -31.47
N ARG A 504 8.79 -2.43 -30.54
CA ARG A 504 8.11 -1.20 -30.10
C ARG A 504 9.09 -0.17 -29.56
N GLN A 505 10.12 -0.60 -28.83
CA GLN A 505 11.16 0.28 -28.30
C GLN A 505 12.08 0.83 -29.40
N ARG A 506 12.43 0.02 -30.42
CA ARG A 506 13.12 0.50 -31.64
C ARG A 506 12.27 1.52 -32.41
N ARG A 507 10.98 1.23 -32.63
CA ARG A 507 10.04 2.17 -33.26
C ARG A 507 9.88 3.46 -32.44
N TYR A 508 9.86 3.36 -31.10
CA TYR A 508 9.81 4.53 -30.23
C TYR A 508 11.10 5.36 -30.30
N LEU A 509 12.28 4.71 -30.38
CA LEU A 509 13.56 5.40 -30.55
C LEU A 509 13.70 6.06 -31.93
N SER A 510 13.12 5.48 -32.99
CA SER A 510 13.13 6.07 -34.35
C SER A 510 12.13 7.23 -34.56
N LEU A 511 11.27 7.56 -33.59
CA LEU A 511 10.35 8.69 -33.69
C LEU A 511 11.07 10.05 -33.50
N SER A 512 10.52 11.10 -34.11
CA SER A 512 11.02 12.47 -33.95
C SER A 512 10.97 12.92 -32.48
N PRO A 513 11.85 13.81 -32.00
CA PRO A 513 11.76 14.39 -30.66
C PRO A 513 10.37 14.99 -30.36
N TRP A 514 9.73 15.60 -31.36
CA TRP A 514 8.39 16.16 -31.26
C TRP A 514 7.31 15.08 -31.11
N ASP A 515 7.40 13.97 -31.86
CA ASP A 515 6.49 12.82 -31.72
C ASP A 515 6.63 12.13 -30.35
N LYS A 516 7.86 12.09 -29.82
CA LYS A 516 8.12 11.59 -28.46
C LYS A 516 7.48 12.48 -27.40
N ALA A 517 7.50 13.80 -27.59
CA ALA A 517 6.86 14.77 -26.70
C ALA A 517 5.32 14.67 -26.76
N THR A 518 4.72 14.58 -27.96
CA THR A 518 3.26 14.42 -28.11
C THR A 518 2.77 13.08 -27.58
N LEU A 519 3.51 11.99 -27.81
CA LEU A 519 3.21 10.68 -27.19
C LEU A 519 3.41 10.68 -25.68
N GLY A 520 4.37 11.45 -25.15
CA GLY A 520 4.55 11.65 -23.71
C GLY A 520 3.34 12.36 -23.11
N LEU A 521 2.95 13.50 -23.69
CA LEU A 521 1.78 14.28 -23.26
C LEU A 521 0.48 13.46 -23.38
N GLY A 522 0.27 12.77 -24.50
CA GLY A 522 -0.86 11.87 -24.69
C GLY A 522 -0.90 10.73 -23.68
N ARG A 523 0.25 10.13 -23.36
CA ARG A 523 0.32 9.06 -22.34
C ARG A 523 -0.01 9.59 -20.94
N VAL A 524 0.47 10.77 -20.56
CA VAL A 524 0.14 11.43 -19.27
C VAL A 524 -1.36 11.75 -19.17
N ILE A 525 -1.95 12.25 -20.26
CA ILE A 525 -3.39 12.51 -20.33
C ILE A 525 -4.20 11.21 -20.20
N LEU A 526 -3.81 10.14 -20.90
CA LEU A 526 -4.54 8.86 -20.87
C LEU A 526 -4.33 8.07 -19.57
N SER A 527 -3.16 8.16 -18.93
CA SER A 527 -2.82 7.35 -17.75
C SER A 527 -3.53 7.80 -16.48
N ASN A 528 -3.86 9.09 -16.34
CA ASN A 528 -4.48 9.63 -15.14
C ASN A 528 -5.99 9.89 -15.36
N LYS A 529 -6.85 9.34 -14.48
CA LYS A 529 -8.30 9.57 -14.51
C LYS A 529 -8.66 11.06 -14.43
N MET A 530 -7.94 11.84 -13.62
CA MET A 530 -8.16 13.29 -13.49
C MET A 530 -7.73 14.05 -14.75
N ALA A 531 -6.60 13.67 -15.37
CA ALA A 531 -6.13 14.31 -16.59
C ALA A 531 -7.07 14.08 -17.78
N ARG A 532 -7.67 12.88 -17.89
CA ARG A 532 -8.75 12.61 -18.87
C ARG A 532 -9.96 13.51 -18.67
N THR A 533 -10.42 13.70 -17.43
CA THR A 533 -11.55 14.57 -17.11
C THR A 533 -11.25 16.04 -17.47
N ILE A 534 -10.05 16.54 -17.12
CA ILE A 534 -9.62 17.91 -17.44
C ILE A 534 -9.52 18.08 -18.96
N ALA A 535 -8.92 17.14 -19.68
CA ALA A 535 -8.82 17.19 -21.14
C ALA A 535 -10.21 17.18 -21.82
N PHE A 536 -11.15 16.38 -21.32
CA PHE A 536 -12.53 16.38 -21.81
C PHE A 536 -13.18 17.75 -21.65
N PHE A 537 -13.16 18.35 -20.45
CA PHE A 537 -13.72 19.68 -20.23
C PHE A 537 -13.00 20.78 -21.01
N TYR A 538 -11.68 20.69 -21.18
CA TYR A 538 -10.91 21.59 -22.02
C TYR A 538 -11.34 21.52 -23.49
N THR A 539 -11.50 20.31 -24.05
CA THR A 539 -12.02 20.16 -25.41
C THR A 539 -13.45 20.68 -25.55
N LEU A 540 -14.33 20.42 -24.58
CA LEU A 540 -15.71 20.92 -24.58
C LEU A 540 -15.74 22.45 -24.55
N PHE A 541 -14.94 23.08 -23.68
CA PHE A 541 -14.82 24.53 -23.60
C PHE A 541 -14.31 25.14 -24.91
N LEU A 542 -13.29 24.52 -25.54
CA LEU A 542 -12.75 24.97 -26.82
C LEU A 542 -13.81 24.86 -27.93
N HIS A 543 -14.60 23.79 -27.98
CA HIS A 543 -15.74 23.68 -28.89
C HIS A 543 -16.79 24.78 -28.63
N CYS A 544 -17.18 25.02 -27.38
CA CYS A 544 -18.10 26.12 -27.04
C CYS A 544 -17.55 27.49 -27.47
N LEU A 545 -16.25 27.73 -27.32
CA LEU A 545 -15.60 28.97 -27.75
C LEU A 545 -15.64 29.12 -29.27
N VAL A 546 -15.33 28.05 -30.02
CA VAL A 546 -15.44 28.03 -31.49
C VAL A 546 -16.89 28.28 -31.93
N PHE A 547 -17.88 27.63 -31.30
CA PHE A 547 -19.30 27.88 -31.57
C PHE A 547 -19.71 29.33 -31.27
N LEU A 548 -19.23 29.94 -30.19
CA LEU A 548 -19.50 31.35 -29.87
C LEU A 548 -18.87 32.31 -30.88
N VAL A 549 -17.66 32.02 -31.35
CA VAL A 549 -17.00 32.81 -32.41
C VAL A 549 -17.78 32.70 -33.72
N LEU A 550 -18.12 31.48 -34.15
CA LEU A 550 -18.90 31.23 -35.37
C LEU A 550 -20.31 31.84 -35.30
N TYR A 551 -20.96 31.76 -34.14
CA TYR A 551 -22.25 32.41 -33.90
C TYR A 551 -22.11 33.94 -34.00
N LYS A 552 -21.10 34.53 -33.37
CA LYS A 552 -20.86 35.98 -33.45
C LYS A 552 -20.58 36.44 -34.88
N THR A 553 -19.79 35.69 -35.65
CA THR A 553 -19.52 36.03 -37.07
C THR A 553 -20.79 35.91 -37.91
N ALA A 554 -21.56 34.84 -37.77
CA ALA A 554 -22.80 34.64 -38.53
C ALA A 554 -23.88 35.68 -38.17
N TRP A 555 -24.00 36.04 -36.89
CA TRP A 555 -24.93 37.07 -36.43
C TRP A 555 -24.55 38.47 -36.91
N SER A 556 -23.25 38.80 -36.85
CA SER A 556 -22.74 40.07 -37.40
C SER A 556 -22.92 40.15 -38.92
N GLU A 557 -22.77 39.04 -39.64
CA GLU A 557 -23.01 38.98 -41.08
C GLU A 557 -24.51 39.14 -41.40
N SER A 558 -25.41 38.47 -40.65
CA SER A 558 -26.86 38.63 -40.80
C SER A 558 -27.28 40.08 -40.65
N ILE A 559 -26.84 40.77 -39.59
CA ILE A 559 -27.16 42.18 -39.36
C ILE A 559 -26.64 43.07 -40.49
N GLY A 560 -25.45 42.77 -41.03
CA GLY A 560 -24.92 43.47 -42.21
C GLY A 560 -25.82 43.30 -43.44
N ARG A 561 -26.29 42.08 -43.71
CA ARG A 561 -27.24 41.79 -44.79
C ARG A 561 -28.58 42.51 -44.56
N ASP A 562 -29.16 42.41 -43.37
CA ASP A 562 -30.44 43.04 -43.01
C ASP A 562 -30.39 44.57 -43.13
N CYS A 563 -29.28 45.18 -42.68
CA CYS A 563 -29.03 46.61 -42.85
C CYS A 563 -28.92 47.00 -44.34
N SER A 564 -28.18 46.22 -45.14
CA SER A 564 -28.07 46.45 -46.59
C SER A 564 -29.41 46.34 -47.31
N ALA A 565 -30.24 45.35 -46.95
CA ALA A 565 -31.58 45.15 -47.50
C ALA A 565 -32.54 46.28 -47.09
N PHE A 566 -32.46 46.75 -45.85
CA PHE A 566 -33.23 47.91 -45.38
C PHE A 566 -32.82 49.21 -46.11
N CYS A 567 -31.52 49.44 -46.30
CA CYS A 567 -31.02 50.57 -47.08
C CYS A 567 -31.46 50.50 -48.55
N ALA A 568 -31.35 49.33 -49.19
CA ALA A 568 -31.80 49.11 -50.57
C ALA A 568 -33.31 49.34 -50.73
N LYS A 569 -34.12 48.82 -49.79
CA LYS A 569 -35.57 49.06 -49.78
C LYS A 569 -35.89 50.56 -49.61
N LYS A 570 -35.27 51.23 -48.64
CA LYS A 570 -35.50 52.67 -48.40
C LYS A 570 -35.08 53.53 -49.60
N TYR A 571 -34.03 53.12 -50.32
CA TYR A 571 -33.63 53.77 -51.57
C TYR A 571 -34.66 53.54 -52.68
N ALA A 572 -35.13 52.31 -52.88
CA ALA A 572 -36.19 52.00 -53.85
C ALA A 572 -37.49 52.77 -53.54
N ASP A 573 -37.94 52.80 -52.27
CA ASP A 573 -39.08 53.58 -51.81
C ASP A 573 -38.89 55.10 -52.07
N HIS A 574 -37.66 55.61 -51.96
CA HIS A 574 -37.34 57.01 -52.29
C HIS A 574 -37.40 57.29 -53.79
N ILE A 575 -36.81 56.42 -54.63
CA ILE A 575 -36.88 56.56 -56.09
C ILE A 575 -38.33 56.51 -56.58
N HIS A 576 -39.12 55.55 -56.11
CA HIS A 576 -40.55 55.44 -56.42
C HIS A 576 -41.34 56.66 -55.97
N ARG A 577 -41.03 57.24 -54.80
CA ARG A 577 -41.78 58.38 -54.25
C ARG A 577 -41.43 59.73 -54.87
N PHE A 578 -40.19 59.91 -55.35
CA PHE A 578 -39.68 61.22 -55.76
C PHE A 578 -39.24 61.33 -57.23
N HIS A 579 -38.99 60.21 -57.93
CA HIS A 579 -38.48 60.21 -59.31
C HIS A 579 -39.33 59.42 -60.32
N GLU A 580 -40.42 58.78 -59.90
CA GLU A 580 -41.30 57.99 -60.79
C GLU A 580 -42.02 58.84 -61.88
N ASN A 581 -41.98 60.17 -61.77
CA ASN A 581 -42.56 61.11 -62.74
C ASN A 581 -41.52 62.06 -63.38
N ASP A 582 -40.23 61.73 -63.32
CA ASP A 582 -39.14 62.58 -63.81
C ASP A 582 -38.72 62.15 -65.24
N PRO A 583 -39.09 62.89 -66.31
CA PRO A 583 -39.07 62.37 -67.69
C PRO A 583 -37.69 62.40 -68.39
N ASN A 584 -36.59 62.39 -67.62
CA ASN A 584 -35.21 62.45 -68.13
C ASN A 584 -34.27 61.42 -67.47
N LEU A 585 -34.80 60.29 -66.98
CA LEU A 585 -34.05 59.06 -66.68
C LEU A 585 -34.59 57.87 -67.49
#